data_AF-A0AAN6XYG3-F1
#
_entry.id   AF-A0AAN6XYG3-F1
#
_cell.length_a   1.000
_cell.length_b   1.000
_cell.length_c   1.000
_cell.angle_alpha   90.00
_cell.angle_beta   90.00
_cell.angle_gamma   90.00
#
_symmetry.space_group_name_H-M   'P 1'
#
loop_
_entity.id
_entity.type
_entity.pdbx_description
1 polymer ?
#
loop_
_entity_poly.entity_id
_entity_poly.type
_entity_poly.pdbx_seq_one_letter_code
_entity_poly.pdbx_strand_id
1 'polypeptide(L)'
;MSSKQGERIQANCKTIWGSDYTYDLSIETDDYVSHICFVRKDFGDSFGSPIAMTSCCPSSEAAWAELDRMLGLWASQVKRGTPMTKNERLEIFGGPNGKHNAILSKFIDEFELREGAKKQA
;
A
#
# COMPACT_ATOMS: atom_id res chain seq x y z
N MET A 1 -20.77 -4.14 -12.07
CA MET A 1 -19.67 -4.19 -13.06
C MET A 1 -18.39 -3.75 -12.36
N SER A 2 -17.31 -4.51 -12.48
CA SER A 2 -15.99 -4.09 -11.98
C SER A 2 -15.59 -2.77 -12.65
N SER A 3 -15.20 -1.76 -11.88
CA SER A 3 -14.69 -0.52 -12.46
C SER A 3 -13.31 -0.78 -13.06
N LYS A 4 -12.92 -0.05 -14.12
CA LYS A 4 -11.56 -0.13 -14.69
C LYS A 4 -10.47 0.11 -13.63
N GLN A 5 -10.77 0.93 -12.61
CA GLN A 5 -9.87 1.15 -11.47
C GLN A 5 -9.74 -0.11 -10.62
N GLY A 6 -10.84 -0.79 -10.28
CA GLY A 6 -10.81 -2.05 -9.54
C GLY A 6 -10.01 -3.14 -10.27
N GLU A 7 -10.16 -3.26 -11.58
CA GLU A 7 -9.38 -4.21 -12.40
C GLU A 7 -7.88 -3.91 -12.37
N ARG A 8 -7.49 -2.63 -12.46
CA ARG A 8 -6.08 -2.22 -12.34
C ARG A 8 -5.53 -2.53 -10.95
N ILE A 9 -6.28 -2.21 -9.90
CA ILE A 9 -5.87 -2.49 -8.51
C ILE A 9 -5.65 -3.99 -8.33
N GLN A 10 -6.61 -4.83 -8.77
CA GLN A 10 -6.48 -6.30 -8.71
C GLN A 10 -5.24 -6.81 -9.46
N ALA A 11 -4.98 -6.30 -10.67
CA ALA A 11 -3.81 -6.69 -11.45
C ALA A 11 -2.50 -6.29 -10.76
N ASN A 12 -2.46 -5.13 -10.11
CA ASN A 12 -1.31 -4.68 -9.33
C ASN A 12 -1.13 -5.56 -8.08
N CYS A 13 -2.20 -5.92 -7.36
CA CYS A 13 -2.13 -6.84 -6.22
C CYS A 13 -1.51 -8.19 -6.64
N LYS A 14 -1.96 -8.75 -7.77
CA LYS A 14 -1.41 -10.00 -8.31
C LYS A 14 0.06 -9.90 -8.70
N THR A 15 0.50 -8.73 -9.17
CA THR A 15 1.92 -8.47 -9.45
C THR A 15 2.75 -8.46 -8.16
N ILE A 16 2.24 -7.83 -7.10
CA ILE A 16 3.00 -7.61 -5.86
C ILE A 16 3.04 -8.88 -5.00
N TRP A 17 1.91 -9.58 -4.86
CA TRP A 17 1.75 -10.66 -3.89
C TRP A 17 1.44 -12.03 -4.52
N GLY A 18 1.33 -12.11 -5.85
CA GLY A 18 1.14 -13.36 -6.59
C GLY A 18 -0.29 -13.54 -7.12
N SER A 19 -0.41 -14.32 -8.19
CA SER A 19 -1.67 -14.60 -8.89
C SER A 19 -2.51 -15.71 -8.27
N ASP A 20 -1.98 -16.43 -7.28
CA ASP A 20 -2.62 -17.59 -6.66
C ASP A 20 -3.81 -17.21 -5.76
N TYR A 21 -3.92 -15.92 -5.40
CA TYR A 21 -4.98 -15.38 -4.57
C TYR A 21 -5.82 -14.36 -5.32
N THR A 22 -7.10 -14.31 -4.97
CA THR A 22 -7.91 -13.11 -5.14
C THR A 22 -7.65 -12.17 -3.97
N TYR A 23 -7.88 -10.88 -4.18
CA TYR A 23 -7.68 -9.87 -3.16
C TYR A 23 -9.02 -9.20 -2.87
N ASP A 24 -9.40 -9.13 -1.60
CA ASP A 24 -10.51 -8.29 -1.18
C ASP A 24 -10.03 -6.84 -1.11
N LEU A 25 -10.91 -5.94 -1.58
CA LEU A 25 -10.69 -4.50 -1.57
C LEU A 25 -11.89 -3.88 -0.86
N SER A 26 -11.65 -3.34 0.32
CA SER A 26 -12.68 -2.72 1.14
C SER A 26 -12.29 -1.30 1.50
N ILE A 27 -13.31 -0.50 1.82
CA ILE A 27 -13.14 0.84 2.36
C ILE A 27 -13.81 0.90 3.72
N GLU A 28 -13.12 1.46 4.70
CA GLU A 28 -13.69 1.72 6.02
C GLU A 28 -13.70 3.23 6.28
N THR A 29 -14.71 3.66 7.03
CA THR A 29 -14.82 5.00 7.58
C THR A 29 -15.31 4.88 9.02
N ASP A 30 -14.53 5.42 9.95
CA ASP A 30 -14.83 5.35 11.39
C ASP A 30 -15.57 6.61 11.86
N ASP A 31 -15.27 7.76 11.25
CA ASP A 31 -15.75 9.09 11.63
C ASP A 31 -16.59 9.80 10.55
N TYR A 32 -16.86 9.13 9.41
CA TYR A 32 -17.46 9.72 8.19
C TYR A 32 -16.67 10.88 7.56
N VAL A 33 -15.46 11.18 8.06
CA VAL A 33 -14.59 12.26 7.58
C VAL A 33 -13.39 11.67 6.86
N SER A 34 -12.87 10.57 7.40
CA SER A 34 -11.68 9.87 6.96
C SER A 34 -12.07 8.54 6.33
N HIS A 35 -11.44 8.26 5.20
CA HIS A 35 -11.65 7.03 4.44
C HIS A 35 -10.32 6.31 4.27
N ILE A 36 -10.30 5.01 4.55
CA ILE A 36 -9.12 4.15 4.40
C ILE A 36 -9.50 2.97 3.53
N CYS A 37 -8.74 2.73 2.46
CA CYS A 37 -8.87 1.51 1.69
C CYS A 37 -7.94 0.43 2.24
N PHE A 38 -8.44 -0.80 2.32
CA PHE A 38 -7.70 -1.98 2.72
C PHE A 38 -7.58 -2.97 1.57
N VAL A 39 -6.45 -3.68 1.54
CA VAL A 39 -6.25 -4.88 0.73
C VAL A 39 -6.09 -6.07 1.66
N ARG A 40 -6.86 -7.12 1.43
CA ARG A 40 -6.78 -8.39 2.16
C ARG A 40 -6.68 -9.53 1.15
N LYS A 41 -6.07 -10.66 1.55
CA LYS A 41 -6.20 -11.89 0.77
C LYS A 41 -7.60 -12.43 0.96
N ASP A 42 -8.22 -12.84 -0.14
CA ASP A 42 -9.53 -13.48 -0.14
C ASP A 42 -9.35 -14.99 -0.27
N PHE A 43 -9.85 -15.73 0.72
CA PHE A 43 -9.81 -17.20 0.78
C PHE A 43 -11.16 -17.83 0.39
N GLY A 44 -12.14 -17.02 -0.04
CA GLY A 44 -13.47 -17.45 -0.46
C GLY A 44 -14.50 -17.45 0.67
N ASP A 45 -14.19 -18.08 1.81
CA ASP A 45 -15.06 -18.11 3.00
C ASP A 45 -14.67 -17.09 4.08
N SER A 46 -13.49 -16.50 3.94
CA SER A 46 -12.88 -15.62 4.93
C SER A 46 -11.86 -14.69 4.29
N PHE A 47 -11.60 -13.56 4.95
CA PHE A 47 -10.57 -12.61 4.56
C PHE A 47 -9.39 -12.69 5.52
N GLY A 48 -8.18 -12.63 4.96
CA GLY A 48 -6.96 -12.54 5.74
C GLY A 48 -6.79 -11.18 6.42
N SER A 49 -5.72 -11.06 7.21
CA SER A 49 -5.31 -9.77 7.77
C SER A 49 -5.01 -8.74 6.67
N PRO A 50 -5.17 -7.43 6.94
CA PRO A 50 -4.75 -6.38 6.01
C PRO A 50 -3.28 -6.53 5.63
N ILE A 51 -3.01 -6.58 4.32
CA ILE A 51 -1.65 -6.67 3.77
C ILE A 51 -1.15 -5.32 3.22
N ALA A 52 -2.07 -4.42 2.91
CA ALA A 52 -1.82 -3.03 2.59
C ALA A 52 -3.03 -2.18 2.97
N MET A 53 -2.77 -0.91 3.26
CA MET A 53 -3.80 0.09 3.48
C MET A 53 -3.33 1.45 2.97
N THR A 54 -4.26 2.30 2.54
CA THR A 54 -3.95 3.73 2.35
C THR A 54 -3.85 4.42 3.72
N SER A 55 -3.32 5.65 3.75
CA SER A 55 -3.60 6.50 4.90
C SER A 55 -5.01 7.06 4.85
N CYS A 56 -5.40 7.84 5.87
CA CYS A 56 -6.66 8.56 5.89
C CYS A 56 -6.77 9.53 4.70
N CYS A 57 -7.83 9.34 3.90
CA CYS A 57 -8.19 10.20 2.78
C CYS A 57 -9.50 10.96 3.07
N PRO A 58 -9.69 12.16 2.51
CA PRO A 58 -10.86 13.00 2.81
C PRO A 58 -12.17 12.51 2.17
N SER A 59 -12.11 11.54 1.26
CA SER A 59 -13.28 10.95 0.62
C SER A 59 -12.99 9.53 0.16
N SER A 60 -14.05 8.79 -0.17
CA SER A 60 -13.97 7.45 -0.76
C SER A 60 -13.18 7.45 -2.06
N GLU A 61 -13.46 8.40 -2.95
CA GLU A 61 -12.79 8.54 -4.24
C GLU A 61 -11.30 8.83 -4.06
N ALA A 62 -10.95 9.68 -3.09
CA ALA A 62 -9.56 9.97 -2.77
C ALA A 62 -8.83 8.74 -2.20
N ALA A 63 -9.50 7.91 -1.40
CA ALA A 63 -8.94 6.66 -0.89
C ALA A 63 -8.68 5.66 -2.02
N TRP A 64 -9.65 5.45 -2.92
CA TRP A 64 -9.48 4.56 -4.06
C TRP A 64 -8.40 5.06 -5.04
N ALA A 65 -8.34 6.36 -5.29
CA ALA A 65 -7.31 6.96 -6.13
C ALA A 65 -5.91 6.79 -5.53
N GLU A 66 -5.77 7.00 -4.21
CA GLU A 66 -4.50 6.78 -3.51
C GLU A 66 -4.10 5.30 -3.54
N LEU A 67 -5.05 4.38 -3.35
CA LEU A 67 -4.77 2.95 -3.43
C LEU A 67 -4.27 2.55 -4.82
N ASP A 68 -4.94 3.00 -5.89
CA ASP A 68 -4.52 2.72 -7.29
C ASP A 68 -3.12 3.28 -7.56
N ARG A 69 -2.85 4.52 -7.13
CA ARG A 69 -1.52 5.15 -7.25
C ARG A 69 -0.43 4.36 -6.53
N MET A 70 -0.63 4.09 -5.23
CA MET A 70 0.33 3.38 -4.39
C MET A 70 0.65 2.01 -4.96
N LEU A 71 -0.37 1.21 -5.31
CA LEU A 71 -0.17 -0.14 -5.83
C LEU A 71 0.41 -0.12 -7.24
N GLY A 72 0.11 0.87 -8.07
CA GLY A 72 0.71 1.02 -9.40
C GLY A 72 2.22 1.28 -9.32
N LEU A 73 2.65 2.17 -8.42
CA LEU A 73 4.08 2.44 -8.18
C LEU A 73 4.77 1.22 -7.58
N TRP A 74 4.16 0.56 -6.60
CA TRP A 74 4.73 -0.63 -5.99
C TRP A 74 4.83 -1.80 -6.98
N ALA A 75 3.79 -2.07 -7.76
CA ALA A 75 3.83 -3.08 -8.81
C ALA A 75 4.93 -2.79 -9.84
N SER A 76 5.15 -1.52 -10.19
CA SER A 76 6.25 -1.11 -11.09
C SER A 76 7.62 -1.38 -10.47
N GLN A 77 7.79 -1.10 -9.18
CA GLN A 77 9.01 -1.40 -8.44
C GLN A 77 9.25 -2.92 -8.34
N VAL A 78 8.22 -3.72 -8.07
CA VAL A 78 8.33 -5.20 -8.03
C VAL A 78 8.75 -5.74 -9.39
N LYS A 79 8.13 -5.25 -10.49
CA LYS A 79 8.49 -5.65 -11.86
C LYS A 79 9.95 -5.34 -12.21
N ARG A 80 10.52 -4.25 -11.66
CA ARG A 80 11.92 -3.91 -11.86
C ARG A 80 12.88 -4.89 -11.16
N GLY A 81 12.43 -5.58 -10.11
CA GLY A 81 13.18 -6.63 -9.43
C GLY A 81 14.36 -6.15 -8.56
N THR A 82 14.59 -4.84 -8.45
CA THR A 82 15.62 -4.29 -7.56
C THR A 82 15.04 -3.93 -6.20
N PRO A 83 15.82 -3.98 -5.11
CA PRO A 83 15.37 -3.48 -3.81
C PRO A 83 14.84 -2.05 -3.90
N MET A 84 13.73 -1.79 -3.19
CA MET A 84 13.13 -0.47 -3.12
C MET A 84 14.07 0.51 -2.40
N THR A 85 14.34 1.65 -3.03
CA THR A 85 15.13 2.75 -2.43
C THR A 85 14.30 3.50 -1.38
N LYS A 86 14.97 4.30 -0.53
CA LYS A 86 14.27 5.17 0.42
C LYS A 86 13.27 6.11 -0.26
N ASN A 87 13.68 6.74 -1.37
CA ASN A 87 12.80 7.66 -2.10
C ASN A 87 11.55 6.96 -2.64
N GLU A 88 11.69 5.73 -3.12
CA GLU A 88 10.55 4.94 -3.60
C GLU A 88 9.63 4.52 -2.46
N ARG A 89 10.19 4.17 -1.29
CA ARG A 89 9.37 3.92 -0.09
C ARG A 89 8.55 5.15 0.27
N LEU A 90 9.15 6.33 0.21
CA LEU A 90 8.44 7.59 0.47
C LEU A 90 7.38 7.87 -0.60
N GLU A 91 7.70 7.67 -1.87
CA GLU A 91 6.74 7.89 -2.96
C GLU A 91 5.55 6.92 -2.88
N ILE A 92 5.79 5.66 -2.54
CA ILE A 92 4.75 4.63 -2.44
C ILE A 92 3.93 4.83 -1.16
N PHE A 93 4.59 4.86 0.00
CA PHE A 93 3.92 4.78 1.31
C PHE A 93 3.78 6.13 2.04
N GLY A 94 4.23 7.23 1.42
CA GLY A 94 4.16 8.58 1.99
C GLY A 94 2.77 9.19 2.10
N GLY A 95 1.74 8.43 1.71
CA GLY A 95 0.35 8.85 1.70
C GLY A 95 0.02 9.89 0.61
N PRO A 96 -1.24 10.37 0.57
CA PRO A 96 -1.72 11.29 -0.45
C PRO A 96 -0.87 12.54 -0.53
N ASN A 97 -0.34 12.82 -1.72
CA ASN A 97 0.54 13.96 -2.00
C ASN A 97 1.80 14.02 -1.10
N GLY A 98 2.26 12.88 -0.57
CA GLY A 98 3.46 12.80 0.26
C GLY A 98 3.32 13.44 1.65
N LYS A 99 2.08 13.65 2.13
CA LYS A 99 1.81 14.29 3.44
C LYS A 99 2.53 13.62 4.62
N HIS A 100 2.87 12.34 4.51
CA HIS A 100 3.53 11.58 5.57
C HIS A 100 5.02 11.36 5.32
N ASN A 101 5.60 11.91 4.24
CA ASN A 101 7.01 11.72 3.89
C ASN A 101 7.97 12.08 5.03
N ALA A 102 7.70 13.19 5.74
CA ALA A 102 8.57 13.64 6.82
C ALA A 102 8.62 12.65 7.99
N ILE A 103 7.46 12.10 8.37
CA ILE A 103 7.35 11.13 9.47
C ILE A 103 7.92 9.78 9.02
N LEU A 104 7.52 9.31 7.84
CA LEU A 104 7.98 8.04 7.27
C LEU A 104 9.50 8.04 7.05
N SER A 105 10.09 9.15 6.59
CA SER A 105 11.54 9.25 6.43
C SER A 105 12.26 9.03 7.75
N LYS A 106 11.81 9.67 8.84
CA LYS A 106 12.40 9.49 10.17
C LYS A 106 12.29 8.05 10.65
N PHE A 107 11.15 7.39 10.40
CA PHE A 107 10.99 5.97 10.74
C PHE A 107 11.93 5.07 9.95
N ILE A 108 12.11 5.32 8.65
CA ILE A 108 13.06 4.57 7.82
C ILE A 108 14.49 4.76 8.33
N ASP A 109 14.89 6.01 8.63
CA ASP A 109 16.23 6.33 9.13
C ASP A 109 16.54 5.59 10.44
N GLU A 110 15.61 5.62 11.39
CA GLU A 110 15.75 4.92 12.67
C GLU A 110 15.78 3.40 12.51
N PHE A 111 14.96 2.85 11.60
CA PHE A 111 14.94 1.41 11.32
C PHE A 111 16.26 0.94 10.72
N GLU A 112 16.80 1.67 9.73
CA GLU A 112 18.06 1.34 9.08
C GLU A 112 19.24 1.42 10.07
N LEU A 113 19.24 2.41 10.97
CA LEU A 113 20.22 2.52 12.06
C LEU A 113 20.20 1.27 12.97
N ARG A 114 19.01 0.83 13.40
CA ARG A 114 18.87 -0.33 14.29
C ARG A 114 19.21 -1.65 13.62
N GLU A 115 18.79 -1.86 12.38
CA GLU A 115 19.12 -3.08 11.63
C GLU A 115 20.60 -3.15 11.26
N GLY A 116 21.22 -2.01 10.98
CA GLY A 116 22.67 -1.91 10.82
C GLY A 116 23.43 -2.32 12.08
N ALA A 117 22.99 -1.84 13.25
CA ALA A 117 23.61 -2.19 14.53
C ALA A 117 23.51 -3.69 14.86
N LYS A 118 22.37 -4.33 14.58
CA LYS A 118 22.18 -5.78 14.79
C LYS A 118 23.07 -6.65 13.91
N LYS A 119 23.45 -6.19 12.72
CA LYS A 119 24.33 -6.94 11.81
C LYS A 119 25.82 -6.88 12.21
N GLN A 120 26.17 -6.02 13.16
CA GLN A 120 27.54 -5.84 13.65
C GLN A 120 27.78 -6.47 15.04
N ALA A 121 26.72 -6.98 15.68
CA ALA A 121 26.76 -7.69 16.96
C ALA A 121 26.75 -9.21 16.74
#